data_AF-C5ZYC2-F1
#
_entry.id   AF-C5ZYC2-F1
#
_cell.length_a   1.000
_cell.length_b   1.000
_cell.length_c   1.000
_cell.angle_alpha   90.00
_cell.angle_beta   90.00
_cell.angle_gamma   90.00
#
_symmetry.space_group_name_H-M   'P 1'
#
loop_
_entity.id
_entity.type
_entity.pdbx_description
1 polymer ?
#
loop_
_entity_poly.entity_id
_entity_poly.type
_entity_poly.pdbx_seq_one_letter_code
_entity_poly.pdbx_strand_id
1 'polypeptide(L)' 'MKWEKFAFYCKKIYQKSDKFFHLLVGMPSYTKYLEHMQKNHPDKIPKTQREFFKEAMEAKYGAGRNKC' A
#
# COMPACT_ATOMS: atom_id res chain seq x y z
N MET A 1 -7.26 -11.17 -31.74
CA MET A 1 -8.00 -10.18 -30.94
C MET A 1 -7.02 -9.22 -30.26
N LYS A 2 -6.93 -7.97 -30.75
CA LYS A 2 -5.98 -6.97 -30.22
C LYS A 2 -6.40 -6.39 -28.85
N TRP A 3 -7.67 -6.53 -28.49
CA TRP A 3 -8.30 -5.95 -27.31
C TRP A 3 -7.89 -6.60 -25.97
N GLU A 4 -7.66 -7.92 -25.95
CA GLU A 4 -7.24 -8.62 -24.73
C GLU A 4 -5.83 -8.22 -24.29
N LYS A 5 -4.92 -8.07 -25.26
CA LYS A 5 -3.56 -7.58 -25.02
C LYS A 5 -3.58 -6.14 -24.50
N PHE A 6 -4.49 -5.32 -25.02
CA PHE A 6 -4.66 -3.94 -24.54
C PHE A 6 -5.15 -3.91 -23.08
N ALA A 7 -6.19 -4.68 -22.75
CA ALA A 7 -6.68 -4.79 -21.37
C ALA A 7 -5.59 -5.29 -20.40
N PHE A 8 -4.80 -6.27 -20.83
CA PHE A 8 -3.65 -6.76 -20.06
C PHE A 8 -2.61 -5.66 -19.81
N TYR A 9 -2.27 -4.87 -20.84
CA TYR A 9 -1.33 -3.76 -20.71
C TYR A 9 -1.86 -2.67 -19.77
N CYS A 10 -3.12 -2.26 -19.90
CA CYS A 10 -3.75 -1.29 -19.00
C CYS A 10 -3.72 -1.77 -17.54
N LYS A 11 -4.05 -3.04 -17.29
CA LYS A 11 -4.00 -3.63 -15.94
C LYS A 11 -2.59 -3.62 -15.36
N LYS A 12 -1.57 -3.93 -16.17
CA LYS A 12 -0.17 -3.92 -15.73
C LYS A 12 0.32 -2.52 -15.39
N ILE A 13 -0.12 -1.50 -16.13
CA ILE A 13 0.20 -0.09 -15.86
C ILE A 13 -0.46 0.35 -14.56
N TYR A 14 -1.75 0.04 -14.36
CA TYR A 14 -2.49 0.37 -13.14
C TYR A 14 -1.86 -0.26 -11.87
N GLN A 15 -1.42 -1.51 -11.95
CA GLN A 15 -0.75 -2.16 -10.81
C GLN A 15 0.59 -1.50 -10.44
N LYS A 16 1.30 -0.91 -11.41
CA LYS A 16 2.58 -0.23 -11.15
C LYS A 16 2.42 1.20 -10.66
N SER A 17 1.33 1.88 -11.03
CA SER A 17 1.09 3.28 -10.66
C SER A 17 0.72 3.46 -9.19
N ASP A 18 0.28 2.40 -8.51
CA ASP A 18 0.03 2.34 -7.07
C ASP A 18 1.17 3.00 -6.25
N LYS A 19 2.42 2.68 -6.59
CA LYS A 19 3.61 3.21 -5.90
C LYS A 19 3.73 4.74 -5.99
N PHE A 20 3.21 5.35 -7.06
CA PHE A 20 3.23 6.81 -7.25
C PHE A 20 2.02 7.49 -6.61
N PHE A 21 0.82 6.93 -6.78
CA PHE A 21 -0.39 7.51 -6.17
C PHE A 21 -0.33 7.53 -4.64
N HIS A 22 0.23 6.48 -4.04
CA HIS A 22 0.44 6.41 -2.59
C HIS A 22 1.38 7.51 -2.06
N LEU A 23 2.39 7.90 -2.84
CA LEU A 23 3.26 9.03 -2.49
C LEU A 23 2.51 10.36 -2.54
N LEU A 24 1.66 10.57 -3.56
CA LEU A 24 0.88 11.81 -3.72
C LEU A 24 -0.15 12.01 -2.61
N VAL A 25 -0.80 10.93 -2.17
CA VAL A 25 -1.81 10.97 -1.09
C VAL A 25 -1.16 10.91 0.30
N GLY A 26 0.16 10.66 0.37
CA GLY A 26 0.89 10.47 1.62
C GLY A 26 0.34 9.30 2.43
N MET A 27 0.02 8.19 1.75
CA MET A 27 -0.51 6.97 2.35
C MET A 27 0.38 5.80 1.91
N PRO A 28 0.88 4.94 2.80
CA PRO A 28 1.80 3.88 2.40
C PRO A 28 1.08 2.76 1.62
N SER A 29 1.77 2.16 0.64
CA SER A 29 1.27 1.04 -0.18
C SER A 29 1.44 -0.29 0.55
N TYR A 30 0.38 -1.10 0.61
CA TYR A 30 0.40 -2.43 1.24
C TYR A 30 1.34 -3.41 0.52
N THR A 31 1.41 -3.35 -0.82
CA THR A 31 2.32 -4.18 -1.61
C THR A 31 3.77 -3.93 -1.22
N LYS A 32 4.15 -2.66 -1.05
CA LYS A 32 5.51 -2.28 -0.62
C LYS A 32 5.79 -2.73 0.82
N TYR A 33 4.78 -2.71 1.69
CA TYR A 33 4.89 -3.26 3.04
C TYR A 33 5.18 -4.77 3.02
N LEU A 34 4.47 -5.54 2.20
CA LEU A 34 4.73 -6.97 2.05
C LEU A 34 6.12 -7.27 1.48
N GLU A 35 6.54 -6.56 0.43
CA GLU A 35 7.91 -6.63 -0.12
C GLU A 35 8.96 -6.37 0.98
N HIS A 36 8.72 -5.36 1.83
CA HIS A 36 9.61 -5.01 2.94
C HIS A 36 9.63 -6.09 4.04
N MET A 37 8.47 -6.62 4.43
CA MET A 37 8.36 -7.68 5.43
C MET A 37 9.08 -8.94 4.96
N GLN A 38 8.87 -9.35 3.71
CA GLN A 38 9.55 -10.53 3.15
C GLN A 38 11.07 -10.36 3.11
N LYS A 39 11.57 -9.16 2.79
CA LYS A 39 13.01 -8.90 2.66
C LYS A 39 13.72 -8.74 4.01
N ASN A 40 13.10 -8.11 4.99
CA ASN A 40 13.75 -7.71 6.23
C ASN A 40 13.28 -8.49 7.46
N HIS A 41 12.09 -9.08 7.39
CA HIS A 41 11.45 -9.80 8.49
C HIS A 41 10.79 -11.10 8.00
N PRO A 42 11.56 -12.02 7.39
CA PRO A 42 11.00 -13.28 6.86
C PRO A 42 10.34 -14.14 7.95
N ASP A 43 10.78 -13.99 9.20
CA ASP A 43 10.29 -14.78 10.34
C ASP A 43 9.00 -14.20 10.95
N LYS A 44 8.53 -13.04 10.49
CA LYS A 44 7.33 -12.38 11.02
C LYS A 44 6.18 -12.48 10.03
N ILE A 45 5.00 -12.82 10.56
CA ILE A 45 3.76 -12.78 9.79
C ILE A 45 3.39 -11.31 9.51
N PRO A 46 3.26 -10.89 8.25
CA PRO A 46 2.81 -9.54 7.92
C PRO A 46 1.40 -9.27 8.43
N LYS A 47 1.14 -8.02 8.81
CA LYS A 47 -0.20 -7.54 9.17
C LYS A 47 -1.15 -7.73 8.00
N THR A 48 -2.43 -7.94 8.29
CA THR A 48 -3.46 -7.92 7.26
C THR A 48 -3.59 -6.53 6.65
N GLN A 49 -4.14 -6.44 5.44
CA GLN A 49 -4.36 -5.17 4.74
C GLN A 49 -5.16 -4.19 5.61
N ARG A 50 -6.19 -4.67 6.31
CA ARG A 50 -7.05 -3.85 7.16
C ARG A 50 -6.30 -3.28 8.37
N GLU A 51 -5.48 -4.09 9.02
CA GLU A 51 -4.68 -3.66 10.17
C GLU A 51 -3.63 -2.62 9.76
N PHE A 52 -2.95 -2.87 8.64
CA PHE A 52 -1.98 -1.93 8.08
C PHE A 52 -2.60 -0.56 7.80
N PHE A 53 -3.78 -0.52 7.16
CA PHE A 53 -4.45 0.75 6.90
C PHE A 53 -4.99 1.42 8.16
N LYS A 54 -5.51 0.64 9.12
CA LYS A 54 -5.99 1.19 10.40
C LYS A 54 -4.86 1.90 11.14
N GLU A 55 -3.71 1.26 11.28
CA GLU A 55 -2.53 1.83 11.93
C GLU A 55 -1.99 3.04 11.17
N ALA A 56 -1.97 2.99 9.83
CA ALA A 56 -1.52 4.11 9.03
C ALA A 56 -2.47 5.32 9.12
N MET A 57 -3.78 5.08 9.25
CA MET A 57 -4.76 6.14 9.55
C MET A 57 -4.62 6.68 10.97
N GLU A 58 -4.43 5.82 11.97
CA GLU A 58 -4.19 6.24 13.36
C GLU A 58 -2.89 7.03 13.50
N ALA A 59 -1.82 6.66 12.80
CA ALA A 59 -0.57 7.41 12.80
C ALA A 59 -0.73 8.81 12.18
N LYS A 60 -1.54 8.92 11.12
CA LYS A 60 -1.74 10.19 10.38
C LYS A 60 -2.78 11.11 11.02
N TYR A 61 -3.87 10.55 11.53
CA TYR A 61 -5.05 11.28 12.01
C TYR A 61 -5.39 11.02 13.49
N GLY A 62 -4.82 9.99 14.12
CA GLY A 62 -5.06 9.63 15.52
C GLY A 62 -4.29 10.47 16.54
N ALA A 63 -3.38 11.34 16.10
CA ALA A 63 -2.75 12.38 16.92
C ALA A 63 -3.76 13.52 17.23
N GLY A 64 -4.85 13.17 17.92
CA GLY A 64 -5.90 14.10 18.38
C GLY A 64 -6.12 14.04 19.89
N ARG A 65 -5.22 13.42 20.66
CA ARG A 65 -5.32 13.30 22.12
C ARG A 65 -4.27 14.06 22.93
N ASN A 66 -3.49 14.93 22.31
CA ASN A 66 -2.74 15.96 23.02
C ASN A 66 -3.42 17.31 22.78
N LYS A 67 -4.66 17.43 23.25
CA LYS A 67 -5.22 18.75 23.54
C LYS A 67 -4.59 19.15 24.89
N CYS A 68 -3.57 19.98 24.84
CA CYS A 68 -3.17 20.76 26.01
C CYS A 68 -4.30 21.73 26.37
#